data_AF-A0AAN9VHB7-F1
#
_entry.id   AF-A0AAN9VHB7-F1
#
_cell.length_a   1.000
_cell.length_b   1.000
_cell.length_c   1.000
_cell.angle_alpha   90.00
_cell.angle_beta   90.00
_cell.angle_gamma   90.00
#
_symmetry.space_group_name_H-M   'P 1'
#
loop_
_entity.id
_entity.type
_entity.pdbx_description
1 polymer ?
#
loop_
_entity_poly.entity_id
_entity_poly.type
_entity_poly.pdbx_seq_one_letter_code
_entity_poly.pdbx_strand_id
1 'polypeptide(L)'
;MTHMYTKSKINEICNLMDARWKTEEKIVQYRGLLTIFGRERKKEINEANKVRRQQAMKLKELRKDNLYFRQCLADSTYGNKQRIRNALQSNRKIQLCYQRLWPARVSEFFEHANNKKRKELDLLKYTKAKRMALFTSLKLEKAELQDRLDVGFENVKTRRAKQVITNRIEMFVVRQNAAAQVYKLYKNMLNLLHNDGHYFDAILVVLYSVCDEQCRCVLQAAELGQLASEDLNDIKEEYKWLEREVKVNMKERKREVMHIKKAAEELLLKCRLLTRAEAYSYAYNTSGLGSIFGSSSVIDRQTDDLEKIMNKIQEATLAPSYFDIFPRMLEQLHQEETLIKQMQKMRECKNRVTRMKIHSENLLDSLVQAVSSSSLAFQKKEEKLKYKMEEETDRLNREKVAIEDYVEMLANLKIGLQELYVTLQRLKEIPLAETVESVSDEVDEIALEEMTPEQIEETFPPVVEPNFKKLVSNISDKLAFYTIYAYETLDDMTLSEARVAHQTDMVYDRSSTLPIHEYDVPLLDEHEAEDAGVMTRAQLKEKSKQIVEEHRRILKMSELGP
;
A
#
# COMPACT_ATOMS: atom_id res chain seq x y z
N MET A 1 33.97 22.61 -94.22
CA MET A 1 33.77 21.85 -95.47
C MET A 1 33.78 22.80 -96.66
N THR A 2 34.92 23.43 -96.91
CA THR A 2 35.34 23.73 -98.28
C THR A 2 35.76 22.39 -98.85
N HIS A 3 34.89 21.79 -99.66
CA HIS A 3 35.29 20.63 -100.45
C HIS A 3 36.51 21.06 -101.27
N MET A 4 37.67 20.50 -100.93
CA MET A 4 38.74 20.30 -101.90
C MET A 4 38.12 19.51 -103.05
N TYR A 5 37.75 20.19 -104.12
CA TYR A 5 37.51 19.54 -105.39
C TYR A 5 38.87 19.03 -105.84
N THR A 6 39.06 17.73 -105.65
CA THR A 6 40.27 16.97 -105.93
C THR A 6 40.65 17.12 -107.40
N LYS A 7 41.96 17.15 -107.68
CA LYS A 7 42.58 17.22 -109.02
C LYS A 7 41.91 16.33 -110.08
N SER A 8 41.34 15.18 -109.69
CA SER A 8 40.58 14.30 -110.59
C SER A 8 39.33 14.98 -111.19
N LYS A 9 38.64 15.79 -110.38
CA LYS A 9 37.42 16.52 -110.73
C LYS A 9 37.70 17.65 -111.74
N ILE A 10 38.90 18.22 -111.73
CA ILE A 10 39.34 19.17 -112.76
C ILE A 10 39.74 18.40 -114.03
N ASN A 11 40.45 17.27 -113.91
CA ASN A 11 40.91 16.50 -115.07
C ASN A 11 39.78 15.84 -115.87
N GLU A 12 38.72 15.32 -115.24
CA GLU A 12 37.58 14.74 -115.96
C GLU A 12 36.71 15.82 -116.64
N ILE A 13 36.55 16.98 -115.99
CA ILE A 13 35.89 18.15 -116.60
C ILE A 13 36.74 18.71 -117.74
N CYS A 14 38.08 18.70 -117.62
CA CYS A 14 39.00 19.11 -118.69
C CYS A 14 38.95 18.18 -119.90
N ASN A 15 38.84 16.85 -119.71
CA ASN A 15 38.70 15.91 -120.84
C ASN A 15 37.33 16.00 -121.53
N LEU A 16 36.26 16.38 -120.80
CA LEU A 16 34.95 16.68 -121.39
C LEU A 16 34.93 17.98 -122.23
N MET A 17 35.92 18.87 -122.05
CA MET A 17 36.09 20.09 -122.85
C MET A 17 36.92 19.89 -124.12
N ASP A 18 37.45 18.69 -124.38
CA ASP A 18 38.14 18.41 -125.63
C ASP A 18 37.16 18.53 -126.82
N ALA A 19 37.54 19.35 -127.80
CA ALA A 19 36.71 19.74 -128.94
C ALA A 19 36.45 18.58 -129.91
N ARG A 20 37.14 17.44 -129.75
CA ARG A 20 37.03 16.25 -130.62
C ARG A 20 35.88 15.31 -130.26
N TRP A 21 35.26 15.49 -129.08
CA TRP A 21 34.27 14.54 -128.57
C TRP A 21 32.86 14.88 -129.06
N LYS A 22 32.17 13.87 -129.62
CA LYS A 22 30.76 13.99 -130.06
C LYS A 22 29.82 14.01 -128.86
N THR A 23 28.67 14.64 -129.05
CA THR A 23 27.73 15.04 -128.00
C THR A 23 27.12 13.87 -127.22
N GLU A 24 26.98 12.69 -127.82
CA GLU A 24 26.33 11.51 -127.22
C GLU A 24 27.19 10.85 -126.12
N GLU A 25 28.50 10.75 -126.34
CA GLU A 25 29.42 10.15 -125.37
C GLU A 25 29.57 11.00 -124.11
N LYS A 26 29.50 12.33 -124.27
CA LYS A 26 29.46 13.27 -123.14
C LYS A 26 28.24 12.97 -122.25
N ILE A 27 27.06 12.70 -122.83
CA ILE A 27 25.82 12.47 -122.08
C ILE A 27 25.89 11.20 -121.20
N VAL A 28 26.47 10.10 -121.70
CA VAL A 28 26.58 8.84 -120.94
C VAL A 28 27.52 8.99 -119.73
N GLN A 29 28.67 9.66 -119.93
CA GLN A 29 29.59 9.95 -118.84
C GLN A 29 28.96 10.90 -117.81
N TYR A 30 28.20 11.91 -118.26
CA TYR A 30 27.44 12.77 -117.34
C TYR A 30 26.41 11.99 -116.50
N ARG A 31 25.75 10.96 -117.06
CA ARG A 31 24.80 10.11 -116.30
C ARG A 31 25.51 9.22 -115.26
N GLY A 32 26.64 8.61 -115.61
CA GLY A 32 27.44 7.82 -114.67
C GLY A 32 27.93 8.67 -113.50
N LEU A 33 28.46 9.85 -113.82
CA LEU A 33 28.88 10.86 -112.86
C LEU A 33 27.72 11.30 -111.94
N LEU A 34 26.54 11.57 -112.50
CA LEU A 34 25.32 11.91 -111.74
C LEU A 34 24.92 10.84 -110.73
N THR A 35 25.10 9.55 -111.06
CA THR A 35 24.67 8.44 -110.18
C THR A 35 25.61 8.27 -108.98
N ILE A 36 26.91 8.44 -109.21
CA ILE A 36 27.93 8.46 -108.14
C ILE A 36 27.70 9.68 -107.25
N PHE A 37 27.50 10.85 -107.84
CA PHE A 37 27.13 12.06 -107.10
C PHE A 37 25.86 11.87 -106.27
N GLY A 38 24.85 11.16 -106.78
CA GLY A 38 23.62 10.85 -106.03
C GLY A 38 23.86 9.95 -104.83
N ARG A 39 24.75 8.96 -104.92
CA ARG A 39 25.11 8.06 -103.81
C ARG A 39 25.98 8.76 -102.76
N GLU A 40 26.98 9.52 -103.20
CA GLU A 40 27.82 10.33 -102.31
C GLU A 40 26.97 11.34 -101.54
N ARG A 41 26.06 12.05 -102.23
CA ARG A 41 25.13 12.98 -101.59
C ARG A 41 24.24 12.31 -100.53
N LYS A 42 23.80 11.07 -100.74
CA LYS A 42 23.04 10.32 -99.73
C LYS A 42 23.89 9.94 -98.51
N LYS A 43 25.15 9.53 -98.72
CA LYS A 43 26.08 9.24 -97.60
C LYS A 43 26.37 10.51 -96.81
N GLU A 44 26.65 11.61 -97.48
CA GLU A 44 26.86 12.93 -96.86
C GLU A 44 25.63 13.35 -96.02
N ILE A 45 24.41 13.15 -96.53
CA ILE A 45 23.18 13.45 -95.79
C ILE A 45 23.04 12.57 -94.54
N ASN A 46 23.35 11.28 -94.62
CA ASN A 46 23.22 10.35 -93.49
C ASN A 46 24.28 10.63 -92.40
N GLU A 47 25.52 10.91 -92.80
CA GLU A 47 26.58 11.33 -91.88
C GLU A 47 26.22 12.65 -91.21
N ALA A 48 25.72 13.63 -91.97
CA ALA A 48 25.21 14.89 -91.44
C ALA A 48 24.06 14.68 -90.44
N ASN A 49 23.14 13.74 -90.70
CA ASN A 49 22.05 13.43 -89.79
C ASN A 49 22.52 12.73 -88.50
N LYS A 50 23.51 11.84 -88.56
CA LYS A 50 24.10 11.19 -87.38
C LYS A 50 24.82 12.23 -86.50
N VAL A 51 25.60 13.12 -87.12
CA VAL A 51 26.25 14.25 -86.44
C VAL A 51 25.21 15.16 -85.79
N ARG A 52 24.13 15.51 -86.50
CA ARG A 52 23.03 16.31 -85.95
C ARG A 52 22.37 15.66 -84.72
N ARG A 53 22.13 14.34 -84.73
CA ARG A 53 21.55 13.63 -83.58
C ARG A 53 22.47 13.65 -82.36
N GLN A 54 23.77 13.40 -82.56
CA GLN A 54 24.77 13.46 -81.49
C GLN A 54 24.87 14.88 -80.93
N GLN A 55 24.89 15.90 -81.79
CA GLN A 55 24.86 17.30 -81.39
C GLN A 55 23.57 17.65 -80.62
N ALA A 56 22.41 17.13 -81.02
CA ALA A 56 21.15 17.36 -80.33
C ALA A 56 21.11 16.74 -78.91
N MET A 57 21.67 15.54 -78.73
CA MET A 57 21.78 14.92 -77.40
C MET A 57 22.76 15.68 -76.51
N LYS A 58 23.93 16.04 -77.05
CA LYS A 58 24.91 16.87 -76.34
C LYS A 58 24.34 18.23 -75.95
N LEU A 59 23.53 18.84 -76.81
CA LEU A 59 22.80 20.08 -76.49
C LEU A 59 21.77 19.89 -75.37
N LYS A 60 21.08 18.75 -75.28
CA LYS A 60 20.14 18.46 -74.17
C LYS A 60 20.88 18.27 -72.85
N GLU A 61 22.00 17.57 -72.86
CA GLU A 61 22.85 17.37 -71.69
C GLU A 61 23.42 18.71 -71.20
N LEU A 62 24.02 19.48 -72.11
CA LEU A 62 24.49 20.83 -71.81
C LEU A 62 23.39 21.76 -71.27
N ARG A 63 22.14 21.61 -71.73
CA ARG A 63 21.00 22.38 -71.16
C ARG A 63 20.67 21.97 -69.74
N LYS A 64 20.72 20.67 -69.41
CA LYS A 64 20.51 20.19 -68.04
C LYS A 64 21.63 20.66 -67.13
N ASP A 65 22.86 20.55 -67.58
CA ASP A 65 24.03 21.02 -66.83
C ASP A 65 23.97 22.53 -66.63
N ASN A 66 23.59 23.30 -67.66
CA ASN A 66 23.43 24.74 -67.52
C ASN A 66 22.32 25.11 -66.51
N LEU A 67 21.22 24.36 -66.46
CA LEU A 67 20.18 24.56 -65.44
C LEU A 67 20.68 24.22 -64.03
N TYR A 68 21.40 23.12 -63.88
CA TYR A 68 22.02 22.72 -62.61
C TYR A 68 23.03 23.77 -62.14
N PHE A 69 23.96 24.19 -63.01
CA PHE A 69 24.92 25.23 -62.69
C PHE A 69 24.26 26.57 -62.40
N ARG A 70 23.15 26.93 -63.08
CA ARG A 70 22.37 28.12 -62.73
C ARG A 70 21.76 28.02 -61.32
N GLN A 71 21.30 26.84 -60.91
CA GLN A 71 20.80 26.62 -59.55
C GLN A 71 21.93 26.70 -58.52
N CYS A 72 23.06 26.03 -58.76
CA CYS A 72 24.24 26.12 -57.88
C CYS A 72 24.78 27.55 -57.79
N LEU A 73 24.83 28.28 -58.90
CA LEU A 73 25.21 29.70 -58.92
C LEU A 73 24.18 30.55 -58.18
N ALA A 74 22.88 30.28 -58.31
CA ALA A 74 21.84 30.99 -57.55
C ALA A 74 21.94 30.72 -56.04
N ASP A 75 22.25 29.49 -55.64
CA ASP A 75 22.48 29.11 -54.24
C ASP A 75 23.78 29.71 -53.69
N SER A 76 24.83 29.81 -54.51
CA SER A 76 26.09 30.45 -54.12
C SER A 76 25.94 31.97 -54.01
N THR A 77 25.26 32.61 -54.96
CA THR A 77 25.09 34.07 -54.99
C THR A 77 24.07 34.59 -53.98
N TYR A 78 22.97 33.87 -53.74
CA TYR A 78 21.89 34.33 -52.87
C TYR A 78 21.65 33.50 -51.61
N GLY A 79 22.37 32.38 -51.44
CA GLY A 79 22.15 31.43 -50.36
C GLY A 79 20.90 30.56 -50.57
N ASN A 80 20.79 29.48 -49.80
CA ASN A 80 19.66 28.56 -49.91
C ASN A 80 18.37 29.18 -49.32
N LYS A 81 17.58 29.81 -50.18
CA LYS A 81 16.31 30.50 -49.84
C LYS A 81 15.27 29.57 -49.23
N GLN A 82 15.31 28.28 -49.56
CA GLN A 82 14.35 27.30 -49.08
C GLN A 82 14.59 26.99 -47.59
N ARG A 83 15.85 26.95 -47.14
CA ARG A 83 16.20 26.75 -45.73
C ARG A 83 15.66 27.86 -44.83
N ILE A 84 15.79 29.13 -45.24
CA ILE A 84 15.25 30.28 -44.48
C ILE A 84 13.72 30.19 -44.38
N ARG A 85 13.04 29.82 -45.48
CA ARG A 85 11.57 29.68 -45.46
C ARG A 85 11.11 28.59 -44.52
N ASN A 86 11.79 27.45 -44.49
CA ASN A 86 11.46 26.33 -43.62
C ASN A 86 11.76 26.67 -42.15
N ALA A 87 12.91 27.29 -41.85
CA ALA A 87 13.28 27.65 -40.48
C ALA A 87 12.38 28.74 -39.86
N LEU A 88 11.88 29.66 -40.68
CA LEU A 88 11.02 30.77 -40.24
C LEU A 88 9.52 30.52 -40.48
N GLN A 89 9.12 29.26 -40.70
CA GLN A 89 7.73 28.90 -40.99
C GLN A 89 6.75 29.34 -39.90
N SER A 90 7.17 29.34 -38.64
CA SER A 90 6.35 29.73 -37.49
C SER A 90 5.95 31.20 -37.48
N ASN A 91 6.67 32.07 -38.20
CA ASN A 91 6.46 33.51 -38.10
C ASN A 91 6.52 34.21 -39.47
N ARG A 92 5.37 34.26 -40.14
CA ARG A 92 5.21 34.76 -41.52
C ARG A 92 5.75 36.17 -41.74
N LYS A 93 5.58 37.08 -40.77
CA LYS A 93 6.07 38.47 -40.88
C LYS A 93 7.61 38.53 -40.94
N ILE A 94 8.27 37.77 -40.07
CA ILE A 94 9.73 37.66 -40.01
C ILE A 94 10.25 36.96 -41.28
N GLN A 95 9.57 35.91 -41.72
CA GLN A 95 9.89 35.21 -42.96
C GLN A 95 9.90 36.15 -44.19
N LEU A 96 8.89 37.01 -44.32
CA LEU A 96 8.81 37.97 -45.44
C LEU A 96 9.94 39.01 -45.39
N CYS A 97 10.30 39.51 -44.21
CA CYS A 97 11.38 40.49 -44.05
C CYS A 97 12.75 39.93 -44.45
N TYR A 98 12.99 38.62 -44.22
CA TYR A 98 14.30 38.00 -44.41
C TYR A 98 14.42 37.12 -45.67
N GLN A 99 13.36 36.99 -46.47
CA GLN A 99 13.29 36.09 -47.64
C GLN A 99 14.33 36.38 -48.74
N ARG A 100 14.81 37.62 -48.84
CA ARG A 100 15.76 38.07 -49.88
C ARG A 100 17.17 38.30 -49.36
N LEU A 101 17.41 38.06 -48.07
CA LEU A 101 18.70 38.25 -47.41
C LEU A 101 19.49 36.96 -47.36
N TRP A 102 20.81 37.10 -47.33
CA TRP A 102 21.73 35.96 -47.27
C TRP A 102 21.61 35.26 -45.91
N PRO A 103 21.59 33.91 -45.83
CA PRO A 103 21.34 33.18 -44.58
C PRO A 103 22.27 33.57 -43.43
N ALA A 104 23.55 33.80 -43.69
CA ALA A 104 24.50 34.20 -42.63
C ALA A 104 24.12 35.56 -42.02
N ARG A 105 23.73 36.53 -42.86
CA ARG A 105 23.30 37.85 -42.40
C ARG A 105 21.98 37.80 -41.62
N VAL A 106 21.09 36.88 -41.98
CA VAL A 106 19.86 36.63 -41.21
C VAL A 106 20.22 36.06 -39.82
N SER A 107 21.19 35.15 -39.74
CA SER A 107 21.72 34.65 -38.45
C SER A 107 22.29 35.77 -37.59
N GLU A 108 23.13 36.63 -38.17
CA GLU A 108 23.69 37.80 -37.49
C GLU A 108 22.60 38.72 -36.94
N PHE A 109 21.54 39.00 -37.71
CA PHE A 109 20.42 39.81 -37.22
C PHE A 109 19.69 39.16 -36.04
N PHE A 110 19.51 37.84 -36.05
CA PHE A 110 18.92 37.12 -34.92
C PHE A 110 19.84 37.13 -33.70
N GLU A 111 21.14 36.93 -33.89
CA GLU A 111 22.14 37.02 -32.83
C GLU A 111 22.18 38.42 -32.21
N HIS A 112 22.17 39.47 -33.03
CA HIS A 112 22.08 40.86 -32.55
C HIS A 112 20.77 41.13 -31.80
N ALA A 113 19.63 40.67 -32.30
CA ALA A 113 18.34 40.83 -31.63
C ALA A 113 18.29 40.07 -30.30
N ASN A 114 18.83 38.85 -30.27
CA ASN A 114 18.95 38.05 -29.05
C ASN A 114 19.89 38.69 -28.04
N ASN A 115 21.04 39.19 -28.49
CA ASN A 115 21.99 39.90 -27.63
C ASN A 115 21.38 41.18 -27.05
N LYS A 116 20.59 41.93 -27.82
CA LYS A 116 19.86 43.10 -27.32
C LYS A 116 18.85 42.70 -26.23
N LYS A 117 18.01 41.69 -26.50
CA LYS A 117 17.04 41.18 -25.52
C LYS A 117 17.71 40.62 -24.27
N ARG A 118 18.87 39.97 -24.41
CA ARG A 118 19.66 39.45 -23.29
C ARG A 118 20.17 40.60 -22.41
N LYS A 119 20.71 41.66 -23.00
CA LYS A 119 21.12 42.87 -22.25
C LYS A 119 19.94 43.53 -21.52
N GLU A 120 18.78 43.63 -22.16
CA GLU A 120 17.55 44.14 -21.52
C GLU A 120 17.13 43.26 -20.34
N LEU A 121 17.20 41.94 -20.49
CA LEU A 121 16.90 40.98 -19.44
C LEU A 121 17.89 41.08 -18.26
N ASP A 122 19.17 41.24 -18.54
CA ASP A 122 20.20 41.40 -17.50
C ASP A 122 20.02 42.71 -16.72
N LEU A 123 19.65 43.80 -17.40
CA LEU A 123 19.26 45.05 -16.74
C LEU A 123 18.03 44.88 -15.84
N LEU A 124 17.03 44.14 -16.29
CA LEU A 124 15.84 43.83 -15.49
C LEU A 124 16.18 42.95 -14.28
N LYS A 125 17.08 41.98 -14.43
CA LYS A 125 17.58 41.16 -13.31
C LYS A 125 18.32 42.02 -12.29
N TYR A 126 19.20 42.91 -12.74
CA TYR A 126 19.94 43.81 -11.86
C TYR A 126 19.00 44.74 -11.08
N THR A 127 18.06 45.39 -11.77
CA THR A 127 17.08 46.29 -11.13
C THR A 127 16.18 45.54 -10.15
N LYS A 128 15.77 44.32 -10.47
CA LYS A 128 15.04 43.44 -9.53
C LYS A 128 15.88 43.12 -8.30
N ALA A 129 17.13 42.71 -8.46
CA ALA A 129 18.02 42.41 -7.34
C ALA A 129 18.23 43.63 -6.43
N LYS A 130 18.45 44.82 -7.03
CA LYS A 130 18.58 46.09 -6.29
C LYS A 130 17.30 46.43 -5.49
N ARG A 131 16.13 46.28 -6.10
CA ARG A 131 14.84 46.49 -5.41
C ARG A 131 14.60 45.45 -4.31
N MET A 132 15.01 44.21 -4.53
CA MET A 132 14.89 43.15 -3.52
C MET A 132 15.77 43.44 -2.31
N ALA A 133 17.01 43.88 -2.52
CA ALA A 133 17.92 44.28 -1.44
C ALA A 133 17.35 45.44 -0.60
N LEU A 134 16.75 46.43 -1.27
CA LEU A 134 16.07 47.55 -0.60
C LEU A 134 14.82 47.09 0.16
N PHE A 135 14.07 46.15 -0.40
CA PHE A 135 12.91 45.58 0.28
C PHE A 135 13.32 44.78 1.52
N THR A 136 14.42 44.01 1.44
CA THR A 136 14.94 43.28 2.59
C THR A 136 15.43 44.23 3.68
N SER A 137 16.12 45.32 3.33
CA SER A 137 16.56 46.31 4.34
C SER A 137 15.38 47.00 5.00
N LEU A 138 14.35 47.41 4.25
CA LEU A 138 13.13 48.01 4.81
C LEU A 138 12.34 47.03 5.68
N LYS A 139 12.32 45.74 5.32
CA LYS A 139 11.69 44.71 6.16
C LYS A 139 12.43 44.52 7.47
N LEU A 140 13.75 44.54 7.44
CA LEU A 140 14.59 44.43 8.61
C LEU A 140 14.40 45.64 9.52
N GLU A 141 14.42 46.85 8.96
CA GLU A 141 14.13 48.10 9.69
C GLU A 141 12.73 48.08 10.33
N LYS A 142 11.71 47.61 9.60
CA LYS A 142 10.36 47.43 10.16
C LYS A 142 10.37 46.46 11.34
N ALA A 143 11.07 45.33 11.23
CA ALA A 143 11.16 44.34 12.29
C ALA A 143 11.88 44.93 13.52
N GLU A 144 12.98 45.64 13.33
CA GLU A 144 13.68 46.33 14.42
C GLU A 144 12.81 47.38 15.12
N LEU A 145 12.04 48.16 14.36
CA LEU A 145 11.10 49.14 14.92
C LEU A 145 9.97 48.46 15.70
N GLN A 146 9.48 47.32 15.20
CA GLN A 146 8.47 46.52 15.87
C GLN A 146 9.01 45.90 17.17
N ASP A 147 10.22 45.34 17.14
CA ASP A 147 10.89 44.81 18.33
C ASP A 147 11.14 45.92 19.37
N ARG A 148 11.53 47.13 18.93
CA ARG A 148 11.67 48.28 19.84
C ARG A 148 10.35 48.70 20.47
N LEU A 149 9.24 48.63 19.73
CA LEU A 149 7.90 48.88 20.29
C LEU A 149 7.51 47.78 21.28
N ASP A 150 7.70 46.52 20.93
CA ASP A 150 7.33 45.39 21.77
C ASP A 150 8.16 45.36 23.08
N VAL A 151 9.47 45.61 22.99
CA VAL A 151 10.37 45.73 24.16
C VAL A 151 10.11 47.01 24.96
N GLY A 152 9.72 48.11 24.30
CA GLY A 152 9.44 49.40 24.95
C GLY A 152 8.10 49.45 25.71
N PHE A 153 7.09 48.67 25.30
CA PHE A 153 5.75 48.69 25.89
C PHE A 153 5.43 47.49 26.81
N GLU A 154 6.07 46.33 26.66
CA GLU A 154 5.86 45.21 27.58
C GLU A 154 6.76 45.29 28.83
N ASN A 155 6.28 46.03 29.82
CA ASN A 155 6.79 45.91 31.19
C ASN A 155 6.79 44.41 31.60
N VAL A 156 7.94 43.87 32.00
CA VAL A 156 8.12 42.47 32.45
C VAL A 156 7.07 42.06 33.49
N LYS A 157 6.59 43.01 34.29
CA LYS A 157 5.50 42.83 35.27
C LYS A 157 4.16 42.49 34.61
N THR A 158 3.80 43.14 33.49
CA THR A 158 2.58 42.88 32.74
C THR A 158 2.60 41.51 32.07
N ARG A 159 3.76 41.08 31.54
CA ARG A 159 3.92 39.74 30.96
C ARG A 159 3.75 38.64 32.01
N ARG A 160 4.34 38.79 33.19
CA ARG A 160 4.15 37.87 34.32
C ARG A 160 2.69 37.84 34.78
N ALA A 161 2.02 38.99 34.86
CA ALA A 161 0.61 39.07 35.22
C ALA A 161 -0.28 38.34 34.19
N LYS A 162 -0.05 38.55 32.89
CA LYS A 162 -0.73 37.80 31.81
C LYS A 162 -0.52 36.30 31.95
N GLN A 163 0.73 35.85 32.17
CA GLN A 163 1.05 34.43 32.32
C GLN A 163 0.35 33.79 33.53
N VAL A 164 0.29 34.49 34.67
CA VAL A 164 -0.45 34.01 35.86
C VAL A 164 -1.94 33.88 35.57
N ILE A 165 -2.53 34.83 34.83
CA ILE A 165 -3.93 34.77 34.43
C ILE A 165 -4.16 33.61 33.46
N THR A 166 -3.31 33.43 32.46
CA THR A 166 -3.39 32.30 31.51
C THR A 166 -3.31 30.96 32.23
N ASN A 167 -2.34 30.77 33.12
CA ASN A 167 -2.20 29.53 33.90
C ASN A 167 -3.45 29.27 34.77
N ARG A 168 -4.05 30.32 35.34
CA ARG A 168 -5.31 30.18 36.10
C ARG A 168 -6.46 29.77 35.19
N ILE A 169 -6.59 30.37 34.01
CA ILE A 169 -7.62 30.02 33.03
C ILE A 169 -7.44 28.56 32.60
N GLU A 170 -6.23 28.15 32.27
CA GLU A 170 -5.91 26.76 31.90
C GLU A 170 -6.28 25.78 33.02
N MET A 171 -5.92 26.09 34.27
CA MET A 171 -6.34 25.30 35.43
C MET A 171 -7.87 25.21 35.55
N PHE A 172 -8.60 26.30 35.33
CA PHE A 172 -10.07 26.30 35.35
C PHE A 172 -10.65 25.43 34.24
N VAL A 173 -10.08 25.48 33.03
CA VAL A 173 -10.50 24.63 31.89
C VAL A 173 -10.26 23.16 32.20
N VAL A 174 -9.10 22.81 32.76
CA VAL A 174 -8.80 21.42 33.16
C VAL A 174 -9.79 20.95 34.23
N ARG A 175 -10.09 21.78 35.24
CA ARG A 175 -11.08 21.45 36.27
C ARG A 175 -12.49 21.28 35.70
N GLN A 176 -12.89 22.15 34.77
CA GLN A 176 -14.19 22.06 34.10
C GLN A 176 -14.30 20.77 33.28
N ASN A 177 -13.25 20.42 32.53
CA ASN A 177 -13.21 19.19 31.75
C ASN A 177 -13.25 17.95 32.65
N ALA A 178 -12.49 17.95 33.75
CA ALA A 178 -12.54 16.88 34.75
C ALA A 178 -13.95 16.75 35.37
N ALA A 179 -14.58 17.87 35.74
CA ALA A 179 -15.95 17.88 36.26
C ALA A 179 -16.96 17.37 35.23
N ALA A 180 -16.82 17.73 33.96
CA ALA A 180 -17.68 17.24 32.87
C ALA A 180 -17.53 15.72 32.66
N GLN A 181 -16.31 15.19 32.76
CA GLN A 181 -16.07 13.74 32.70
C GLN A 181 -16.68 13.01 33.89
N VAL A 182 -16.49 13.53 35.11
CA VAL A 182 -17.09 12.99 36.33
C VAL A 182 -18.62 13.00 36.23
N TYR A 183 -19.21 14.09 35.75
CA TYR A 183 -20.65 14.17 35.52
C TYR A 183 -21.13 13.13 34.50
N LYS A 184 -20.39 12.94 33.39
CA LYS A 184 -20.70 11.91 32.40
C LYS A 184 -20.65 10.51 33.00
N LEU A 185 -19.67 10.23 33.86
CA LEU A 185 -19.56 8.97 34.59
C LEU A 185 -20.75 8.76 35.54
N TYR A 186 -21.11 9.76 36.33
CA TYR A 186 -22.29 9.67 37.20
C TYR A 186 -23.59 9.47 36.41
N LYS A 187 -23.75 10.15 35.28
CA LYS A 187 -24.91 9.93 34.40
C LYS A 187 -24.96 8.50 33.86
N ASN A 188 -23.81 7.94 33.48
CA ASN A 188 -23.73 6.55 33.04
C ASN A 188 -24.06 5.57 34.18
N MET A 189 -23.54 5.80 35.39
CA MET A 189 -23.84 4.99 36.57
C MET A 189 -25.33 5.05 36.91
N LEU A 190 -25.94 6.23 36.86
CA LEU A 190 -27.37 6.41 37.10
C LEU A 190 -28.21 5.63 36.07
N ASN A 191 -27.85 5.71 34.79
CA ASN A 191 -28.54 4.97 33.74
C ASN A 191 -28.39 3.45 33.93
N LEU A 192 -27.21 2.98 34.34
CA LEU A 192 -26.98 1.57 34.63
C LEU A 192 -27.84 1.11 35.83
N LEU A 193 -27.86 1.87 36.92
CA LEU A 193 -28.72 1.59 38.08
C LEU A 193 -30.21 1.61 37.73
N HIS A 194 -30.63 2.50 36.84
CA HIS A 194 -32.01 2.54 36.38
C HIS A 194 -32.38 1.30 35.56
N ASN A 195 -31.49 0.88 34.66
CA ASN A 195 -31.68 -0.35 33.89
C ASN A 195 -31.67 -1.60 34.78
N ASP A 196 -30.78 -1.65 35.76
CA ASP A 196 -30.75 -2.73 36.75
C ASP A 196 -32.04 -2.75 37.58
N GLY A 197 -32.58 -1.59 37.95
CA GLY A 197 -33.89 -1.46 38.60
C GLY A 197 -35.00 -2.13 37.78
N HIS A 198 -35.11 -1.80 36.49
CA HIS A 198 -36.09 -2.44 35.59
C HIS A 198 -35.88 -3.94 35.46
N TYR A 199 -34.63 -4.39 35.43
CA TYR A 199 -34.29 -5.82 35.37
C TYR A 199 -34.74 -6.56 36.63
N PHE A 200 -34.47 -5.99 37.81
CA PHE A 200 -34.92 -6.58 39.08
C PHE A 200 -36.44 -6.57 39.21
N ASP A 201 -37.13 -5.52 38.77
CA ASP A 201 -38.59 -5.48 38.74
C ASP A 201 -39.17 -6.58 37.85
N ALA A 202 -38.59 -6.78 36.66
CA ALA A 202 -39.00 -7.86 35.77
C ALA A 202 -38.80 -9.25 36.40
N ILE A 203 -37.66 -9.46 37.08
CA ILE A 203 -37.42 -10.70 37.83
C ILE A 203 -38.45 -10.88 38.94
N LEU A 204 -38.74 -9.83 39.72
CA LEU A 204 -39.70 -9.90 40.81
C LEU A 204 -41.10 -10.28 40.31
N VAL A 205 -41.55 -9.67 39.20
CA VAL A 205 -42.84 -10.03 38.57
C VAL A 205 -42.88 -11.50 38.17
N VAL A 206 -41.82 -12.01 37.56
CA VAL A 206 -41.72 -13.43 37.18
C VAL A 206 -41.73 -14.32 38.42
N LEU A 207 -40.98 -13.97 39.47
CA LEU A 207 -40.96 -14.72 40.72
C LEU A 207 -42.33 -14.76 41.39
N TYR A 208 -43.06 -13.64 41.45
CA TYR A 208 -44.43 -13.63 41.98
C TYR A 208 -45.37 -14.53 41.18
N SER A 209 -45.28 -14.51 39.84
CA SER A 209 -46.05 -15.41 38.98
C SER A 209 -45.73 -16.88 39.25
N VAL A 210 -44.44 -17.22 39.37
CA VAL A 210 -43.99 -18.59 39.67
C VAL A 210 -44.44 -19.03 41.06
N CYS A 211 -44.40 -18.15 42.06
CA CYS A 211 -44.91 -18.46 43.40
C CYS A 211 -46.41 -18.75 43.39
N ASP A 212 -47.22 -17.99 42.64
CA ASP A 212 -48.66 -18.26 42.51
C ASP A 212 -48.91 -19.61 41.84
N GLU A 213 -48.22 -19.90 40.74
CA GLU A 213 -48.30 -21.20 40.06
C GLU A 213 -47.88 -22.36 40.96
N GLN A 214 -46.76 -22.22 41.68
CA GLN A 214 -46.30 -23.23 42.63
C GLN A 214 -47.30 -23.43 43.76
N CYS A 215 -47.89 -22.36 44.29
CA CYS A 215 -48.91 -22.46 45.34
C CYS A 215 -50.15 -23.23 44.85
N ARG A 216 -50.62 -22.94 43.63
CA ARG A 216 -51.73 -23.69 43.02
C ARG A 216 -51.39 -25.17 42.82
N CYS A 217 -50.18 -25.47 42.34
CA CYS A 217 -49.73 -26.85 42.18
C CYS A 217 -49.69 -27.61 43.52
N VAL A 218 -49.22 -26.97 44.59
CA VAL A 218 -49.20 -27.58 45.94
C VAL A 218 -50.61 -27.80 46.46
N LEU A 219 -51.52 -26.84 46.28
CA LEU A 219 -52.92 -26.99 46.67
C LEU A 219 -53.59 -28.16 45.91
N GLN A 220 -53.42 -28.24 44.60
CA GLN A 220 -53.95 -29.35 43.79
C GLN A 220 -53.35 -30.70 44.20
N ALA A 221 -52.05 -30.74 44.50
CA ALA A 221 -51.41 -31.97 45.00
C ALA A 221 -51.97 -32.37 46.37
N ALA A 222 -52.29 -31.40 47.25
CA ALA A 222 -52.92 -31.66 48.53
C ALA A 222 -54.36 -32.17 48.37
N GLU A 223 -55.15 -31.58 47.47
CA GLU A 223 -56.51 -32.03 47.15
C GLU A 223 -56.50 -33.47 46.60
N LEU A 224 -55.62 -33.76 45.63
CA LEU A 224 -55.44 -35.11 45.10
C LEU A 224 -54.97 -36.10 46.17
N GLY A 225 -54.06 -35.67 47.06
CA GLY A 225 -53.61 -36.48 48.18
C GLY A 225 -54.72 -36.78 49.18
N GLN A 226 -55.61 -35.81 49.43
CA GLN A 226 -56.79 -36.00 50.26
C GLN A 226 -57.76 -37.00 49.63
N LEU A 227 -58.11 -36.82 48.35
CA LEU A 227 -58.99 -37.75 47.62
C LEU A 227 -58.42 -39.19 47.62
N ALA A 228 -57.14 -39.35 47.32
CA ALA A 228 -56.49 -40.66 47.37
C ALA A 228 -56.49 -41.27 48.78
N SER A 229 -56.41 -40.43 49.83
CA SER A 229 -56.49 -40.90 51.22
C SER A 229 -57.92 -41.30 51.61
N GLU A 230 -58.94 -40.61 51.08
CA GLU A 230 -60.35 -40.95 51.24
C GLU A 230 -60.64 -42.29 50.55
N ASP A 231 -60.26 -42.45 49.28
CA ASP A 231 -60.38 -43.71 48.53
C ASP A 231 -59.70 -44.87 49.27
N LEU A 232 -58.49 -44.64 49.81
CA LEU A 232 -57.78 -45.65 50.59
C LEU A 232 -58.51 -46.01 51.88
N ASN A 233 -59.16 -45.05 52.53
CA ASN A 233 -59.96 -45.32 53.73
C ASN A 233 -61.19 -46.15 53.38
N ASP A 234 -61.89 -45.82 52.30
CA ASP A 234 -63.07 -46.55 51.83
C ASP A 234 -62.72 -48.01 51.51
N ILE A 235 -61.63 -48.24 50.77
CA ILE A 235 -61.12 -49.60 50.49
C ILE A 235 -60.79 -50.35 51.79
N LYS A 236 -60.22 -49.68 52.80
CA LYS A 236 -59.94 -50.31 54.11
C LYS A 236 -61.22 -50.67 54.85
N GLU A 237 -62.27 -49.85 54.76
CA GLU A 237 -63.56 -50.13 55.37
C GLU A 237 -64.28 -51.29 54.67
N GLU A 238 -64.29 -51.30 53.34
CA GLU A 238 -64.79 -52.43 52.54
C GLU A 238 -64.07 -53.72 52.89
N TYR A 239 -62.74 -53.68 53.00
CA TYR A 239 -61.94 -54.85 53.40
C TYR A 239 -62.33 -55.35 54.80
N LYS A 240 -62.48 -54.44 55.79
CA LYS A 240 -62.93 -54.80 57.15
C LYS A 240 -64.35 -55.36 57.18
N TRP A 241 -65.24 -54.88 56.30
CA TRP A 241 -66.59 -55.40 56.17
C TRP A 241 -66.58 -56.81 55.58
N LEU A 242 -65.85 -57.00 54.47
CA LEU A 242 -65.67 -58.29 53.83
C LEU A 242 -65.00 -59.30 54.77
N GLU A 243 -64.00 -58.90 55.53
CA GLU A 243 -63.34 -59.74 56.53
C GLU A 243 -64.33 -60.24 57.60
N ARG A 244 -65.24 -59.36 58.06
CA ARG A 244 -66.29 -59.71 59.01
C ARG A 244 -67.29 -60.70 58.40
N GLU A 245 -67.74 -60.45 57.17
CA GLU A 245 -68.67 -61.33 56.47
C GLU A 245 -68.05 -62.72 56.23
N VAL A 246 -66.80 -62.77 55.74
CA VAL A 246 -66.05 -64.02 55.57
C VAL A 246 -65.91 -64.77 56.90
N LYS A 247 -65.63 -64.08 58.01
CA LYS A 247 -65.56 -64.70 59.35
C LYS A 247 -66.91 -65.29 59.77
N VAL A 248 -68.03 -64.62 59.50
CA VAL A 248 -69.37 -65.13 59.80
C VAL A 248 -69.67 -66.37 58.94
N ASN A 249 -69.46 -66.26 57.63
CA ASN A 249 -69.65 -67.36 56.68
C ASN A 249 -68.77 -68.56 57.04
N MET A 250 -67.52 -68.34 57.43
CA MET A 250 -66.62 -69.42 57.87
C MET A 250 -67.11 -70.09 59.16
N LYS A 251 -67.70 -69.34 60.10
CA LYS A 251 -68.35 -69.92 61.30
C LYS A 251 -69.63 -70.69 60.96
N GLU A 252 -70.41 -70.23 59.99
CA GLU A 252 -71.60 -70.93 59.48
C GLU A 252 -71.21 -72.22 58.79
N ARG A 253 -70.30 -72.19 57.82
CA ARG A 253 -69.72 -73.38 57.19
C ARG A 253 -69.15 -74.35 58.21
N LYS A 254 -68.43 -73.87 59.24
CA LYS A 254 -67.92 -74.73 60.32
C LYS A 254 -69.06 -75.40 61.09
N ARG A 255 -70.17 -74.69 61.37
CA ARG A 255 -71.37 -75.26 61.99
C ARG A 255 -72.04 -76.28 61.09
N GLU A 256 -72.24 -75.97 59.81
CA GLU A 256 -72.80 -76.89 58.81
C GLU A 256 -71.97 -78.15 58.67
N VAL A 257 -70.64 -78.03 58.55
CA VAL A 257 -69.73 -79.18 58.51
C VAL A 257 -69.84 -80.01 59.80
N MET A 258 -70.00 -79.39 60.97
CA MET A 258 -70.23 -80.11 62.22
C MET A 258 -71.58 -80.84 62.22
N HIS A 259 -72.64 -80.22 61.68
CA HIS A 259 -73.95 -80.85 61.52
C HIS A 259 -73.90 -82.02 60.54
N ILE A 260 -73.26 -81.86 59.38
CA ILE A 260 -73.03 -82.92 58.39
C ILE A 260 -72.20 -84.04 59.02
N LYS A 261 -71.15 -83.72 59.79
CA LYS A 261 -70.33 -84.72 60.48
C LYS A 261 -71.15 -85.50 61.51
N LYS A 262 -71.96 -84.84 62.33
CA LYS A 262 -72.88 -85.50 63.27
C LYS A 262 -73.91 -86.37 62.54
N ALA A 263 -74.55 -85.85 61.50
CA ALA A 263 -75.50 -86.59 60.69
C ALA A 263 -74.84 -87.81 60.01
N ALA A 264 -73.59 -87.67 59.54
CA ALA A 264 -72.81 -88.77 58.99
C ALA A 264 -72.40 -89.80 60.06
N GLU A 265 -72.07 -89.37 61.28
CA GLU A 265 -71.82 -90.26 62.42
C GLU A 265 -73.09 -91.01 62.86
N GLU A 266 -74.24 -90.32 62.93
CA GLU A 266 -75.55 -90.91 63.18
C GLU A 266 -75.95 -91.89 62.08
N LEU A 267 -75.73 -91.52 60.81
CA LEU A 267 -75.99 -92.37 59.66
C LEU A 267 -75.02 -93.56 59.62
N LEU A 268 -73.75 -93.39 59.98
CA LEU A 268 -72.81 -94.50 60.18
C LEU A 268 -73.24 -95.42 61.32
N LEU A 269 -73.76 -94.88 62.42
CA LEU A 269 -74.29 -95.67 63.54
C LEU A 269 -75.55 -96.42 63.11
N LYS A 270 -76.46 -95.75 62.40
CA LYS A 270 -77.65 -96.35 61.80
C LYS A 270 -77.29 -97.40 60.75
N CYS A 271 -76.30 -97.16 59.90
CA CYS A 271 -75.74 -98.11 58.94
C CYS A 271 -75.00 -99.25 59.65
N ARG A 272 -74.40 -99.07 60.84
CA ARG A 272 -73.85 -100.17 61.66
C ARG A 272 -74.93 -101.02 62.30
N LEU A 273 -76.03 -100.40 62.74
CA LEU A 273 -77.21 -101.10 63.24
C LEU A 273 -77.95 -101.83 62.10
N LEU A 274 -78.05 -101.18 60.94
CA LEU A 274 -78.62 -101.74 59.71
C LEU A 274 -77.70 -102.78 59.08
N THR A 275 -76.38 -102.67 59.06
CA THR A 275 -75.51 -103.77 58.57
C THR A 275 -75.58 -105.01 59.45
N ARG A 276 -76.06 -104.90 60.69
CA ARG A 276 -76.45 -106.04 61.52
C ARG A 276 -77.86 -106.58 61.23
N ALA A 277 -78.73 -105.78 60.60
CA ALA A 277 -80.10 -106.13 60.21
C ALA A 277 -80.29 -106.41 58.69
N GLU A 278 -79.37 -105.96 57.84
CA GLU A 278 -79.41 -105.95 56.36
C GLU A 278 -78.51 -107.04 55.76
N ALA A 279 -77.71 -107.75 56.58
CA ALA A 279 -77.16 -109.05 56.19
C ALA A 279 -78.26 -110.09 55.86
N TYR A 280 -79.53 -109.78 56.17
CA TYR A 280 -80.69 -110.61 55.87
C TYR A 280 -81.71 -110.03 54.88
N SER A 281 -81.55 -108.80 54.33
CA SER A 281 -82.72 -108.13 53.70
C SER A 281 -82.58 -107.43 52.34
N TYR A 282 -81.43 -107.40 51.64
CA TYR A 282 -81.40 -106.76 50.31
C TYR A 282 -80.69 -107.60 49.25
N ALA A 283 -81.36 -108.70 48.90
CA ALA A 283 -81.17 -109.44 47.64
C ALA A 283 -82.22 -109.05 46.57
N TYR A 284 -82.98 -107.96 46.73
CA TYR A 284 -83.98 -107.55 45.75
C TYR A 284 -84.08 -106.04 45.58
N ASN A 285 -84.09 -105.62 44.31
CA ASN A 285 -84.61 -104.38 43.73
C ASN A 285 -83.64 -103.23 43.40
N THR A 286 -83.15 -103.39 42.18
CA THR A 286 -82.82 -102.44 41.11
C THR A 286 -83.79 -101.26 40.88
N SER A 287 -83.19 -100.10 40.57
CA SER A 287 -83.51 -99.15 39.48
C SER A 287 -84.65 -98.11 39.60
N GLY A 288 -84.27 -96.83 39.39
CA GLY A 288 -84.99 -95.90 38.50
C GLY A 288 -85.44 -94.55 39.09
N LEU A 289 -84.91 -93.43 38.56
CA LEU A 289 -85.51 -92.07 38.43
C LEU A 289 -84.37 -91.11 37.97
N GLY A 290 -84.45 -90.28 36.92
CA GLY A 290 -85.57 -89.82 36.09
C GLY A 290 -85.48 -88.30 35.89
N SER A 291 -85.12 -87.87 34.67
CA SER A 291 -84.91 -86.50 34.16
C SER A 291 -86.15 -85.59 34.20
N ILE A 292 -85.95 -84.28 34.50
CA ILE A 292 -86.85 -83.16 34.11
C ILE A 292 -86.01 -81.89 33.90
N PHE A 293 -85.86 -81.41 32.66
CA PHE A 293 -85.89 -79.98 32.26
C PHE A 293 -85.76 -79.89 30.72
N GLY A 294 -86.72 -79.20 30.08
CA GLY A 294 -86.79 -79.02 28.63
C GLY A 294 -86.91 -77.55 28.22
N SER A 295 -86.36 -77.29 27.01
CA SER A 295 -86.46 -76.13 26.09
C SER A 295 -85.83 -74.77 26.45
N SER A 296 -84.62 -74.51 25.91
CA SER A 296 -84.08 -73.16 25.61
C SER A 296 -83.38 -73.08 24.24
N SER A 297 -83.72 -73.96 23.29
CA SER A 297 -82.95 -74.14 22.03
C SER A 297 -82.96 -72.95 21.04
N VAL A 298 -83.79 -71.92 21.28
CA VAL A 298 -83.82 -70.70 20.43
C VAL A 298 -82.79 -69.69 20.92
N ILE A 299 -82.66 -69.53 22.24
CA ILE A 299 -81.65 -68.67 22.86
C ILE A 299 -80.27 -69.24 22.55
N ASP A 300 -80.11 -70.56 22.67
CA ASP A 300 -78.85 -71.25 22.40
C ASP A 300 -78.32 -70.99 20.98
N ARG A 301 -79.20 -70.97 19.97
CA ARG A 301 -78.83 -70.64 18.58
C ARG A 301 -78.46 -69.17 18.39
N GLN A 302 -79.15 -68.25 19.07
CA GLN A 302 -78.84 -66.82 19.01
C GLN A 302 -77.52 -66.50 19.72
N THR A 303 -77.22 -67.18 20.83
CA THR A 303 -75.92 -67.08 21.50
C THR A 303 -74.80 -67.67 20.64
N ASP A 304 -75.02 -68.81 19.99
CA ASP A 304 -74.03 -69.41 19.07
C ASP A 304 -73.70 -68.49 17.88
N ASP A 305 -74.70 -67.80 17.33
CA ASP A 305 -74.49 -66.89 16.20
C ASP A 305 -73.82 -65.57 16.63
N LEU A 306 -74.14 -65.05 17.82
CA LEU A 306 -73.42 -63.92 18.42
C LEU A 306 -71.97 -64.28 18.74
N GLU A 307 -71.72 -65.47 19.25
CA GLU A 307 -70.36 -65.96 19.55
C GLU A 307 -69.52 -66.09 18.28
N LYS A 308 -70.10 -66.58 17.18
CA LYS A 308 -69.42 -66.58 15.86
C LYS A 308 -69.08 -65.17 15.35
N ILE A 309 -69.97 -64.19 15.56
CA ILE A 309 -69.71 -62.79 15.17
C ILE A 309 -68.59 -62.20 16.03
N MET A 310 -68.63 -62.43 17.35
CA MET A 310 -67.61 -61.93 18.27
C MET A 310 -66.24 -62.56 18.01
N ASN A 311 -66.18 -63.85 17.68
CA ASN A 311 -64.95 -64.53 17.29
C ASN A 311 -64.36 -63.98 15.97
N LYS A 312 -65.21 -63.63 14.98
CA LYS A 312 -64.74 -62.96 13.75
C LYS A 312 -64.19 -61.57 14.02
N ILE A 313 -64.80 -60.80 14.92
CA ILE A 313 -64.30 -59.48 15.32
C ILE A 313 -62.99 -59.63 16.11
N GLN A 314 -62.89 -60.63 16.98
CA GLN A 314 -61.68 -60.97 17.71
C GLN A 314 -60.51 -61.31 16.77
N GLU A 315 -60.73 -62.14 15.76
CA GLU A 315 -59.74 -62.45 14.72
C GLU A 315 -59.33 -61.21 13.92
N ALA A 316 -60.29 -60.36 13.53
CA ALA A 316 -60.03 -59.14 12.77
C ALA A 316 -59.26 -58.08 13.58
N THR A 317 -59.46 -58.02 14.90
CA THR A 317 -58.81 -57.06 15.80
C THR A 317 -57.56 -57.62 16.48
N LEU A 318 -57.21 -58.89 16.21
CA LEU A 318 -56.08 -59.61 16.82
C LEU A 318 -56.09 -59.54 18.36
N ALA A 319 -57.28 -59.51 18.96
CA ALA A 319 -57.46 -59.43 20.40
C ALA A 319 -57.40 -60.82 21.06
N PRO A 320 -56.79 -60.99 22.25
CA PRO A 320 -56.72 -62.27 22.95
C PRO A 320 -58.10 -62.78 23.41
N SER A 321 -59.04 -61.87 23.68
CA SER A 321 -60.42 -62.14 24.08
C SER A 321 -61.34 -61.06 23.52
N TYR A 322 -62.59 -61.41 23.23
CA TYR A 322 -63.57 -60.44 22.74
C TYR A 322 -63.93 -59.35 23.77
N PHE A 323 -63.70 -59.59 25.07
CA PHE A 323 -63.84 -58.58 26.12
C PHE A 323 -62.75 -57.50 26.07
N ASP A 324 -61.59 -57.79 25.46
CA ASP A 324 -60.44 -56.87 25.41
C ASP A 324 -60.50 -55.90 24.22
N ILE A 325 -61.44 -56.11 23.29
CA ILE A 325 -61.55 -55.31 22.06
C ILE A 325 -61.90 -53.85 22.39
N PHE A 326 -62.91 -53.65 23.23
CA PHE A 326 -63.38 -52.30 23.56
C PHE A 326 -62.37 -51.48 24.39
N PRO A 327 -61.76 -52.03 25.47
CA PRO A 327 -60.70 -51.33 26.20
C PRO A 327 -59.53 -50.92 25.30
N ARG A 328 -59.08 -51.80 24.39
CA ARG A 328 -58.00 -51.50 23.45
C ARG A 328 -58.35 -50.41 22.45
N MET A 329 -59.58 -50.40 21.91
CA MET A 329 -60.02 -49.31 21.03
C MET A 329 -60.07 -47.96 21.76
N LEU A 330 -60.49 -47.97 23.02
CA LEU A 330 -60.55 -46.77 23.86
C LEU A 330 -59.14 -46.25 24.18
N GLU A 331 -58.22 -47.15 24.49
CA GLU A 331 -56.80 -46.83 24.69
C GLU A 331 -56.15 -46.31 23.40
N GLN A 332 -56.48 -46.89 22.25
CA GLN A 332 -55.99 -46.47 20.95
C GLN A 332 -56.47 -45.06 20.58
N LEU A 333 -57.73 -44.72 20.86
CA LEU A 333 -58.26 -43.36 20.74
C LEU A 333 -57.54 -42.37 21.67
N HIS A 334 -57.29 -42.77 22.92
CA HIS A 334 -56.58 -41.91 23.87
C HIS A 334 -55.12 -41.67 23.46
N GLN A 335 -54.46 -42.71 22.93
CA GLN A 335 -53.12 -42.61 22.34
C GLN A 335 -53.11 -41.70 21.12
N GLU A 336 -54.10 -41.79 20.23
CA GLU A 336 -54.24 -40.89 19.07
C GLU A 336 -54.39 -39.43 19.51
N GLU A 337 -55.26 -39.15 20.48
CA GLU A 337 -55.48 -37.80 20.99
C GLU A 337 -54.21 -37.22 21.65
N THR A 338 -53.46 -38.08 22.36
CA THR A 338 -52.17 -37.72 22.95
C THR A 338 -51.12 -37.45 21.88
N LEU A 339 -51.05 -38.26 20.82
CA LEU A 339 -50.15 -38.06 19.69
C LEU A 339 -50.46 -36.75 18.96
N ILE A 340 -51.74 -36.44 18.74
CA ILE A 340 -52.16 -35.18 18.10
C ILE A 340 -51.69 -33.97 18.93
N LYS A 341 -51.88 -34.01 20.26
CA LYS A 341 -51.38 -32.97 21.18
C LYS A 341 -49.86 -32.84 21.13
N GLN A 342 -49.13 -33.96 21.08
CA GLN A 342 -47.67 -33.96 20.93
C GLN A 342 -47.22 -33.39 19.58
N MET A 343 -47.90 -33.74 18.48
CA MET A 343 -47.61 -33.20 17.15
C MET A 343 -47.84 -31.69 17.08
N GLN A 344 -48.90 -31.17 17.72
CA GLN A 344 -49.14 -29.72 17.81
C GLN A 344 -48.00 -29.01 18.57
N LYS A 345 -47.63 -29.52 19.76
CA LYS A 345 -46.49 -28.98 20.53
C LYS A 345 -45.19 -29.01 19.74
N MET A 346 -44.92 -30.10 19.00
CA MET A 346 -43.73 -30.20 18.17
C MET A 346 -43.74 -29.19 17.01
N ARG A 347 -44.91 -28.96 16.40
CA ARG A 347 -45.09 -27.94 15.35
C ARG A 347 -44.87 -26.53 15.88
N GLU A 348 -45.38 -26.21 17.06
CA GLU A 348 -45.13 -24.92 17.72
C GLU A 348 -43.66 -24.72 18.07
N CYS A 349 -43.01 -25.76 18.59
CA CYS A 349 -41.58 -25.74 18.88
C CYS A 349 -40.76 -25.51 17.60
N LYS A 350 -41.08 -26.25 16.52
CA LYS A 350 -40.46 -26.04 15.20
C LYS A 350 -40.64 -24.61 14.71
N ASN A 351 -41.86 -24.07 14.80
CA ASN A 351 -42.17 -22.70 14.39
C ASN A 351 -41.40 -21.65 15.21
N ARG A 352 -41.23 -21.89 16.52
CA ARG A 352 -40.41 -21.05 17.39
C ARG A 352 -38.94 -21.07 16.97
N VAL A 353 -38.39 -22.25 16.70
CA VAL A 353 -37.01 -22.42 16.22
C VAL A 353 -36.79 -21.72 14.88
N THR A 354 -37.71 -21.86 13.91
CA THR A 354 -37.62 -21.12 12.64
C THR A 354 -37.71 -19.60 12.83
N ARG A 355 -38.55 -19.10 13.74
CA ARG A 355 -38.61 -17.67 14.05
C ARG A 355 -37.30 -17.17 14.66
N MET A 356 -36.72 -17.93 15.59
CA MET A 356 -35.39 -17.61 16.15
C MET A 356 -34.31 -17.61 15.07
N LYS A 357 -34.32 -18.60 14.17
CA LYS A 357 -33.37 -18.67 13.05
C LYS A 357 -33.48 -17.43 12.16
N ILE A 358 -34.69 -17.09 11.69
CA ILE A 358 -34.93 -15.91 10.85
C ILE A 358 -34.49 -14.63 11.59
N HIS A 359 -34.79 -14.52 12.89
CA HIS A 359 -34.35 -13.38 13.68
C HIS A 359 -32.81 -13.29 13.77
N SER A 360 -32.13 -14.42 13.99
CA SER A 360 -30.66 -14.46 14.03
C SER A 360 -30.02 -14.14 12.68
N GLU A 361 -30.62 -14.58 11.57
CA GLU A 361 -30.17 -14.23 10.21
C GLU A 361 -30.31 -12.71 9.97
N ASN A 362 -31.45 -12.12 10.32
CA ASN A 362 -31.66 -10.67 10.20
C ASN A 362 -30.68 -9.85 11.09
N LEU A 363 -30.33 -10.38 12.26
CA LEU A 363 -29.40 -9.75 13.19
C LEU A 363 -27.96 -9.85 12.66
N LEU A 364 -27.58 -10.98 12.07
CA LEU A 364 -26.33 -11.16 11.37
C LEU A 364 -26.20 -10.18 10.19
N ASP A 365 -27.23 -10.06 9.35
CA ASP A 365 -27.23 -9.13 8.22
C ASP A 365 -27.09 -7.67 8.69
N SER A 366 -27.79 -7.30 9.76
CA SER A 366 -27.68 -5.97 10.38
C SER A 366 -26.27 -5.71 10.92
N LEU A 367 -25.65 -6.71 11.57
CA LEU A 367 -24.27 -6.61 12.05
C LEU A 367 -23.28 -6.50 10.89
N VAL A 368 -23.43 -7.27 9.81
CA VAL A 368 -22.58 -7.20 8.63
C VAL A 368 -22.65 -5.80 8.00
N GLN A 369 -23.84 -5.20 7.90
CA GLN A 369 -24.02 -3.83 7.40
C GLN A 369 -23.42 -2.76 8.34
N ALA A 370 -23.57 -2.93 9.65
CA ALA A 370 -22.97 -2.04 10.65
C ALA A 370 -21.43 -2.12 10.68
N VAL A 371 -20.89 -3.34 10.57
CA VAL A 371 -19.44 -3.59 10.52
C VAL A 371 -18.85 -3.09 9.22
N SER A 372 -19.50 -3.28 8.07
CA SER A 372 -18.97 -2.79 6.78
C SER A 372 -18.95 -1.26 6.69
N SER A 373 -19.99 -0.57 7.19
CA SER A 373 -20.01 0.90 7.23
C SER A 373 -18.99 1.48 8.22
N SER A 374 -18.85 0.88 9.40
CA SER A 374 -17.83 1.26 10.39
C SER A 374 -16.41 0.95 9.89
N SER A 375 -16.19 -0.24 9.33
CA SER A 375 -14.89 -0.70 8.81
C SER A 375 -14.40 0.15 7.65
N LEU A 376 -15.28 0.55 6.73
CA LEU A 376 -14.92 1.50 5.66
C LEU A 376 -14.54 2.89 6.21
N ALA A 377 -15.21 3.35 7.27
CA ALA A 377 -14.85 4.60 7.94
C ALA A 377 -13.50 4.47 8.68
N PHE A 378 -13.21 3.32 9.29
CA PHE A 378 -11.93 3.01 9.92
C PHE A 378 -10.79 2.90 8.91
N GLN A 379 -10.98 2.20 7.79
CA GLN A 379 -9.99 2.11 6.70
C GLN A 379 -9.64 3.48 6.12
N LYS A 380 -10.64 4.32 5.83
CA LYS A 380 -10.40 5.70 5.38
C LYS A 380 -9.66 6.54 6.41
N LYS A 381 -9.87 6.28 7.71
CA LYS A 381 -9.16 6.97 8.79
C LYS A 381 -7.72 6.46 8.92
N GLU A 382 -7.50 5.16 8.73
CA GLU A 382 -6.19 4.51 8.71
C GLU A 382 -5.34 5.02 7.55
N GLU A 383 -5.88 5.11 6.33
CA GLU A 383 -5.20 5.67 5.16
C GLU A 383 -4.79 7.13 5.38
N LYS A 384 -5.68 7.95 5.95
CA LYS A 384 -5.36 9.34 6.31
C LYS A 384 -4.28 9.44 7.38
N LEU A 385 -4.21 8.50 8.31
CA LEU A 385 -3.19 8.45 9.34
C LEU A 385 -1.84 8.01 8.77
N LYS A 386 -1.84 7.00 7.88
CA LYS A 386 -0.63 6.56 7.16
C LYS A 386 -0.03 7.69 6.33
N TYR A 387 -0.86 8.42 5.57
CA TYR A 387 -0.41 9.57 4.80
C TYR A 387 0.24 10.66 5.70
N LYS A 388 -0.38 10.97 6.84
CA LYS A 388 0.19 11.92 7.80
C LYS A 388 1.48 11.43 8.46
N MET A 389 1.61 10.12 8.72
CA MET A 389 2.86 9.57 9.21
C MET A 389 3.97 9.66 8.16
N GLU A 390 3.67 9.34 6.90
CA GLU A 390 4.64 9.48 5.79
C GLU A 390 5.11 10.93 5.65
N GLU A 391 4.19 11.90 5.70
CA GLU A 391 4.53 13.33 5.64
C GLU A 391 5.41 13.78 6.81
N GLU A 392 5.13 13.30 8.03
CA GLU A 392 5.96 13.57 9.21
C GLU A 392 7.32 12.88 9.15
N THR A 393 7.41 11.66 8.61
CA THR A 393 8.69 10.97 8.39
C THR A 393 9.55 11.68 7.35
N ASP A 394 8.95 12.20 6.28
CA ASP A 394 9.64 13.01 5.27
C ASP A 394 10.12 14.33 5.85
N ARG A 395 9.38 14.95 6.77
CA ARG A 395 9.83 16.15 7.48
C ARG A 395 11.01 15.83 8.39
N LEU A 396 10.93 14.73 9.14
CA LEU A 396 11.98 14.29 10.05
C LEU A 396 13.27 13.94 9.29
N ASN A 397 13.17 13.29 8.13
CA ASN A 397 14.32 13.00 7.27
C ASN A 397 14.96 14.27 6.72
N ARG A 398 14.16 15.28 6.33
CA ARG A 398 14.70 16.60 5.91
C ARG A 398 15.43 17.31 7.04
N GLU A 399 14.92 17.25 8.26
CA GLU A 399 15.60 17.83 9.43
C GLU A 399 16.88 17.07 9.78
N LYS A 400 16.91 15.73 9.65
CA LYS A 400 18.13 14.94 9.85
C LYS A 400 19.23 15.32 8.86
N VAL A 401 18.91 15.41 7.57
CA VAL A 401 19.87 15.84 6.55
C VAL A 401 20.40 17.25 6.86
N ALA A 402 19.52 18.18 7.27
CA ALA A 402 19.97 19.50 7.66
C ALA A 402 20.90 19.47 8.88
N ILE A 403 20.63 18.63 9.89
CA ILE A 403 21.51 18.44 11.05
C ILE A 403 22.85 17.84 10.63
N GLU A 404 22.87 16.87 9.72
CA GLU A 404 24.10 16.28 9.18
C GLU A 404 24.95 17.35 8.46
N ASP A 405 24.34 18.19 7.62
CA ASP A 405 25.01 19.32 6.97
C ASP A 405 25.59 20.31 7.99
N TYR A 406 24.84 20.61 9.06
CA TYR A 406 25.32 21.47 10.15
C TYR A 406 26.48 20.85 10.92
N VAL A 407 26.44 19.53 11.18
CA VAL A 407 27.51 18.81 11.87
C VAL A 407 28.77 18.77 11.00
N GLU A 408 28.63 18.54 9.70
CA GLU A 408 29.74 18.59 8.75
C GLU A 408 30.37 19.99 8.68
N MET A 409 29.55 21.04 8.61
CA MET A 409 30.04 22.42 8.66
C MET A 409 30.78 22.72 9.98
N LEU A 410 30.26 22.27 11.12
CA LEU A 410 30.92 22.44 12.43
C LEU A 410 32.22 21.66 12.53
N ALA A 411 32.29 20.45 11.96
CA ALA A 411 33.51 19.66 11.89
C ALA A 411 34.58 20.36 11.06
N ASN A 412 34.22 20.84 9.86
CA ASN A 412 35.12 21.60 8.99
C ASN A 412 35.62 22.89 9.66
N LEU A 413 34.75 23.59 10.38
CA LEU A 413 35.12 24.81 11.12
C LEU A 413 36.04 24.49 12.30
N LYS A 414 35.83 23.38 13.00
CA LYS A 414 36.74 22.92 14.06
C LYS A 414 38.11 22.54 13.49
N ILE A 415 38.16 21.82 12.37
CA ILE A 415 39.42 21.44 11.70
C ILE A 415 40.17 22.71 11.27
N GLY A 416 39.51 23.65 10.59
CA GLY A 416 40.14 24.90 10.16
C GLY A 416 40.66 25.76 11.33
N LEU A 417 39.96 25.80 12.47
CA LEU A 417 40.46 26.46 13.67
C LEU A 417 41.65 25.72 14.30
N GLN A 418 41.67 24.39 14.26
CA GLN A 418 42.82 23.63 14.74
C GLN A 418 44.05 23.83 13.84
N GLU A 419 43.86 23.87 12.52
CA GLU A 419 44.93 24.21 11.57
C GLU A 419 45.46 25.64 11.81
N LEU A 420 44.56 26.60 12.04
CA LEU A 420 44.95 27.97 12.40
C LEU A 420 45.73 28.02 13.72
N TYR A 421 45.32 27.23 14.71
CA TYR A 421 46.03 27.18 15.99
C TYR A 421 47.42 26.57 15.87
N VAL A 422 47.57 25.48 15.11
CA VAL A 422 48.87 24.83 14.87
C VAL A 422 49.80 25.75 14.07
N THR A 423 49.29 26.46 13.07
CA THR A 423 50.08 27.46 12.33
C THR A 423 50.52 28.62 13.23
N LEU A 424 49.65 29.11 14.12
CA LEU A 424 50.01 30.12 15.12
C LEU A 424 50.99 29.61 16.18
N GLN A 425 51.00 28.30 16.51
CA GLN A 425 52.00 27.71 17.40
C GLN A 425 53.39 27.58 16.74
N ARG A 426 53.44 27.39 15.42
CA ARG A 426 54.72 27.31 14.67
C ARG A 426 55.45 28.65 14.56
N LEU A 427 54.76 29.76 14.79
CA LEU A 427 55.38 31.08 14.94
C LEU A 427 56.01 31.16 16.35
N LYS A 428 57.29 30.79 16.48
CA LYS A 428 58.02 30.80 17.77
C LYS A 428 57.83 32.14 18.51
N GLU A 429 57.47 32.07 19.79
CA GLU A 429 57.60 33.17 20.75
C GLU A 429 59.11 33.46 20.91
N ILE A 430 59.57 34.62 20.44
CA ILE A 430 60.92 35.11 20.74
C ILE A 430 60.84 35.72 22.13
N PRO A 431 61.59 35.22 23.14
CA PRO A 431 61.55 35.79 24.47
C PRO A 431 62.09 37.23 24.42
N LEU A 432 61.28 38.18 24.90
CA LEU A 432 61.72 39.54 25.20
C LEU A 432 62.86 39.44 26.23
N ALA A 433 64.06 39.86 25.85
CA ALA A 433 65.22 39.88 26.72
C ALA A 433 64.93 40.74 27.96
N GLU A 434 65.10 40.15 29.14
CA GLU A 434 65.24 40.89 30.39
C GLU A 434 66.45 41.83 30.26
N THR A 435 66.23 43.08 30.66
CA THR A 435 67.23 44.15 30.68
C THR A 435 68.42 43.77 31.57
N VAL A 436 69.57 43.52 30.95
CA VAL A 436 70.88 43.38 31.61
C VAL A 436 71.48 44.78 31.84
N GLU A 437 71.65 45.15 33.10
CA GLU A 437 72.66 46.14 33.51
C GLU A 437 74.06 45.50 33.40
N SER A 438 74.92 46.14 32.61
CA SER A 438 76.39 46.20 32.67
C SER A 438 77.20 44.94 33.01
N VAL A 439 78.10 44.55 32.10
CA VAL A 439 79.57 44.72 32.18
C VAL A 439 80.21 43.98 31.01
N SER A 440 81.24 44.59 30.42
CA SER A 440 82.08 44.08 29.35
C SER A 440 82.93 42.88 29.79
N ASP A 441 83.22 41.94 28.89
CA ASP A 441 84.58 41.72 28.37
C ASP A 441 84.61 40.50 27.41
N GLU A 442 85.33 40.74 26.30
CA GLU A 442 86.03 39.89 25.33
C GLU A 442 85.76 38.36 25.20
N VAL A 443 85.46 38.00 23.95
CA VAL A 443 86.01 36.90 23.11
C VAL A 443 86.04 35.47 23.69
N ASP A 444 85.25 34.57 23.07
CA ASP A 444 85.79 33.32 22.51
C ASP A 444 84.83 32.69 21.49
N GLU A 445 85.43 32.21 20.39
CA GLU A 445 84.82 31.46 19.28
C GLU A 445 84.27 30.11 19.74
N ILE A 446 83.00 29.79 19.43
CA ILE A 446 82.58 28.39 19.24
C ILE A 446 81.56 28.29 18.07
N ALA A 447 82.09 27.76 16.97
CA ALA A 447 81.50 26.85 15.99
C ALA A 447 80.06 27.02 15.48
N LEU A 448 79.96 27.28 14.18
CA LEU A 448 78.91 26.79 13.31
C LEU A 448 78.72 25.28 13.49
N GLU A 449 77.56 24.87 14.02
CA GLU A 449 77.03 23.53 13.80
C GLU A 449 75.95 23.59 12.72
N GLU A 450 76.29 23.05 11.55
CA GLU A 450 75.34 22.63 10.53
C GLU A 450 74.42 21.56 11.14
N MET A 451 73.16 21.91 11.41
CA MET A 451 72.15 20.92 11.77
C MET A 451 71.68 20.16 10.52
N THR A 452 71.89 18.85 10.55
CA THR A 452 71.43 17.89 9.55
C THR A 452 69.90 17.73 9.57
N PRO A 453 69.27 17.22 8.49
CA PRO A 453 67.80 17.17 8.32
C PRO A 453 67.05 16.23 9.29
N GLU A 454 67.73 15.60 10.23
CA GLU A 454 67.20 14.51 11.07
C GLU A 454 66.87 14.95 12.51
N GLN A 455 67.04 16.24 12.86
CA GLN A 455 66.62 16.81 14.15
C GLN A 455 65.34 17.65 14.07
N ILE A 456 64.61 17.59 12.96
CA ILE A 456 63.29 18.24 12.77
C ILE A 456 62.14 17.34 13.27
N GLU A 457 62.39 16.08 13.62
CA GLU A 457 61.34 15.10 13.92
C GLU A 457 60.84 15.05 15.38
N GLU A 458 61.41 15.85 16.30
CA GLU A 458 60.89 15.97 17.67
C GLU A 458 60.52 17.41 18.03
N THR A 459 59.45 17.92 17.45
CA THR A 459 58.73 19.05 18.07
C THR A 459 57.22 18.91 17.92
N PHE A 460 56.62 18.51 19.06
CA PHE A 460 55.21 18.60 19.44
C PHE A 460 54.21 17.71 18.67
N PRO A 461 53.60 16.68 19.32
CA PRO A 461 52.32 16.18 18.84
C PRO A 461 51.32 17.36 18.90
N PRO A 462 50.45 17.54 17.89
CA PRO A 462 49.45 18.61 17.94
C PRO A 462 48.56 18.33 19.15
N VAL A 463 48.61 19.19 20.17
CA VAL A 463 47.66 19.11 21.28
C VAL A 463 46.30 19.48 20.71
N VAL A 464 45.54 18.47 20.30
CA VAL A 464 44.17 18.62 19.80
C VAL A 464 43.32 19.06 21.00
N GLU A 465 43.14 20.37 21.19
CA GLU A 465 42.25 20.86 22.23
C GLU A 465 40.80 20.45 21.91
N PRO A 466 40.15 19.62 22.76
CA PRO A 466 38.82 19.10 22.46
C PRO A 466 37.71 20.15 22.66
N ASN A 467 37.99 21.20 23.44
CA ASN A 467 37.03 22.25 23.78
C ASN A 467 37.11 23.42 22.80
N PHE A 468 36.10 23.53 21.93
CA PHE A 468 35.97 24.59 20.92
C PHE A 468 36.12 26.01 21.49
N LYS A 469 35.55 26.28 22.68
CA LYS A 469 35.66 27.60 23.33
C LYS A 469 37.08 27.95 23.78
N LYS A 470 37.85 26.95 24.24
CA LYS A 470 39.24 27.14 24.67
C LYS A 470 40.17 27.32 23.47
N LEU A 471 39.91 26.58 22.40
CA LEU A 471 40.61 26.74 21.13
C LEU A 471 40.42 28.17 20.58
N VAL A 472 39.19 28.68 20.57
CA VAL A 472 38.90 30.04 20.10
C VAL A 472 39.53 31.11 21.01
N SER A 473 39.51 30.95 22.33
CA SER A 473 40.19 31.91 23.23
C SER A 473 41.71 31.91 23.02
N ASN A 474 42.32 30.73 22.90
CA ASN A 474 43.76 30.59 22.73
C ASN A 474 44.24 31.15 21.38
N ILE A 475 43.45 30.96 20.31
CA ILE A 475 43.69 31.60 19.01
C ILE A 475 43.53 33.12 19.12
N SER A 476 42.48 33.60 19.79
CA SER A 476 42.21 35.04 19.95
C SER A 476 43.32 35.74 20.72
N ASP A 477 43.80 35.15 21.82
CA ASP A 477 44.85 35.72 22.66
C ASP A 477 46.20 35.74 21.93
N LYS A 478 46.52 34.67 21.18
CA LYS A 478 47.73 34.63 20.35
C LYS A 478 47.66 35.59 19.16
N LEU A 479 46.53 35.68 18.47
CA LEU A 479 46.34 36.67 17.41
C LEU A 479 46.46 38.10 17.97
N ALA A 480 45.88 38.37 19.14
CA ALA A 480 46.02 39.66 19.80
C ALA A 480 47.50 39.98 20.09
N PHE A 481 48.25 39.01 20.63
CA PHE A 481 49.69 39.14 20.87
C PHE A 481 50.47 39.44 19.57
N TYR A 482 50.28 38.66 18.50
CA TYR A 482 50.98 38.89 17.23
C TYR A 482 50.55 40.20 16.55
N THR A 483 49.29 40.62 16.69
CA THR A 483 48.88 41.93 16.17
C THR A 483 49.55 43.08 16.90
N ILE A 484 49.65 43.02 18.24
CA ILE A 484 50.35 44.02 19.03
C ILE A 484 51.85 44.04 18.67
N TYR A 485 52.47 42.86 18.57
CA TYR A 485 53.88 42.72 18.18
C TYR A 485 54.14 43.28 16.77
N ALA A 486 53.26 43.00 15.81
CA ALA A 486 53.38 43.52 14.44
C ALA A 486 53.27 45.05 14.37
N TYR A 487 52.49 45.68 15.25
CA TYR A 487 52.40 47.14 15.34
C TYR A 487 53.59 47.79 16.07
N GLU A 488 54.29 47.05 16.95
CA GLU A 488 55.43 47.58 17.72
C GLU A 488 56.79 47.36 17.06
N THR A 489 56.94 46.35 16.19
CA THR A 489 58.26 45.93 15.66
C THR A 489 58.47 46.15 14.16
N LEU A 490 57.42 46.37 13.36
CA LEU A 490 57.57 46.61 11.92
C LEU A 490 57.36 48.08 11.57
N ASP A 491 58.31 48.65 10.81
CA ASP A 491 58.21 49.98 10.21
C ASP A 491 57.09 50.01 9.15
N ASP A 492 56.35 51.12 9.01
CA ASP A 492 55.10 51.19 8.22
C ASP A 492 55.29 50.77 6.74
N MET A 493 56.51 50.93 6.22
CA MET A 493 56.91 50.55 4.86
C MET A 493 57.04 49.02 4.68
N THR A 494 57.60 48.29 5.64
CA THR A 494 57.80 46.83 5.55
C THR A 494 56.50 46.06 5.81
N LEU A 495 55.59 46.63 6.60
CA LEU A 495 54.24 46.13 6.83
C LEU A 495 53.37 46.21 5.55
N SER A 496 53.59 47.24 4.73
CA SER A 496 52.92 47.38 3.43
C SER A 496 53.44 46.37 2.40
N GLU A 497 54.75 46.13 2.36
CA GLU A 497 55.38 45.14 1.46
C GLU A 497 55.01 43.70 1.86
N ALA A 498 54.99 43.39 3.16
CA ALA A 498 54.54 42.10 3.67
C ALA A 498 53.05 41.85 3.38
N ARG A 499 52.20 42.88 3.47
CA ARG A 499 50.78 42.78 3.05
C ARG A 499 50.65 42.52 1.56
N VAL A 500 51.43 43.21 0.73
CA VAL A 500 51.41 42.98 -0.73
C VAL A 500 51.90 41.58 -1.06
N ALA A 501 52.97 41.09 -0.42
CA ALA A 501 53.49 39.73 -0.57
C ALA A 501 52.48 38.66 -0.14
N HIS A 502 51.85 38.78 1.02
CA HIS A 502 50.80 37.87 1.48
C HIS A 502 49.57 37.90 0.55
N GLN A 503 49.22 39.07 0.03
CA GLN A 503 48.10 39.21 -0.91
C GLN A 503 48.43 38.64 -2.30
N THR A 504 49.71 38.62 -2.70
CA THR A 504 50.17 37.94 -3.92
C THR A 504 50.25 36.43 -3.73
N ASP A 505 50.71 35.93 -2.58
CA ASP A 505 50.72 34.50 -2.25
C ASP A 505 49.30 33.93 -2.10
N MET A 506 48.37 34.64 -1.46
CA MET A 506 46.95 34.23 -1.41
C MET A 506 46.28 34.17 -2.79
N VAL A 507 46.74 34.99 -3.74
CA VAL A 507 46.25 34.96 -5.14
C VAL A 507 46.91 33.80 -5.91
N TYR A 508 48.17 33.47 -5.62
CA TYR A 508 48.87 32.32 -6.19
C TYR A 508 48.33 30.98 -5.67
N ASP A 509 48.08 30.84 -4.36
CA ASP A 509 47.51 29.62 -3.76
C ASP A 509 46.03 29.40 -4.11
N ARG A 510 45.30 30.45 -4.50
CA ARG A 510 43.98 30.29 -5.12
C ARG A 510 44.05 29.80 -6.57
N SER A 511 45.21 29.86 -7.21
CA SER A 511 45.43 29.45 -8.61
C SER A 511 46.16 28.10 -8.75
N SER A 512 46.87 27.64 -7.72
CA SER A 512 47.45 26.30 -7.65
C SER A 512 46.46 25.33 -6.98
N THR A 513 45.83 24.48 -7.77
CA THR A 513 45.21 23.26 -7.25
C THR A 513 46.28 22.42 -6.56
N LEU A 514 46.23 22.33 -5.23
CA LEU A 514 47.14 21.50 -4.44
C LEU A 514 47.08 20.01 -4.88
N PRO A 515 48.23 19.30 -4.93
CA PRO A 515 48.24 17.87 -5.11
C PRO A 515 47.84 17.20 -3.79
N ILE A 516 46.82 16.37 -3.86
CA ILE A 516 46.37 15.50 -2.76
C ILE A 516 47.49 14.49 -2.49
N HIS A 517 48.20 14.63 -1.37
CA HIS A 517 49.06 13.57 -0.85
C HIS A 517 48.18 12.55 -0.12
N GLU A 518 48.09 11.35 -0.70
CA GLU A 518 47.58 10.14 -0.06
C GLU A 518 48.46 9.80 1.15
N TYR A 519 47.87 9.82 2.35
CA TYR A 519 48.40 9.12 3.50
C TYR A 519 47.56 7.86 3.71
N ASP A 520 48.23 6.71 3.56
CA ASP A 520 47.73 5.40 3.95
C ASP A 520 47.51 5.36 5.47
N VAL A 521 46.26 5.22 5.89
CA VAL A 521 45.88 4.96 7.28
C VAL A 521 45.71 3.45 7.46
N PRO A 522 46.26 2.81 8.51
CA PRO A 522 46.05 1.39 8.78
C PRO A 522 44.59 1.15 9.12
N LEU A 523 43.90 0.43 8.23
CA LEU A 523 42.52 -0.01 8.39
C LEU A 523 42.46 -1.03 9.54
N LEU A 524 41.65 -0.75 10.57
CA LEU A 524 41.19 -1.79 11.48
C LEU A 524 40.34 -2.78 10.68
N ASP A 525 40.77 -4.04 10.71
CA ASP A 525 40.15 -5.18 10.04
C ASP A 525 38.89 -5.59 10.84
N GLU A 526 37.78 -4.89 10.62
CA GLU A 526 36.45 -5.41 10.93
C GLU A 526 36.04 -6.31 9.76
N HIS A 527 36.05 -7.62 10.00
CA HIS A 527 35.45 -8.61 9.10
C HIS A 527 33.93 -8.39 9.00
N GLU A 528 33.51 -7.50 8.11
CA GLU A 528 32.17 -7.51 7.54
C GLU A 528 32.08 -8.63 6.51
N ALA A 529 31.14 -9.55 6.71
CA ALA A 529 30.85 -10.61 5.78
C ALA A 529 30.43 -10.01 4.42
N GLU A 530 31.23 -10.28 3.38
CA GLU A 530 30.92 -9.91 2.01
C GLU A 530 29.62 -10.58 1.54
N ASP A 531 28.54 -9.81 1.43
CA ASP A 531 27.32 -10.23 0.75
C ASP A 531 27.57 -10.25 -0.76
N ALA A 532 27.68 -11.45 -1.32
CA ALA A 532 28.00 -11.72 -2.73
C ALA A 532 26.99 -11.13 -3.75
N GLY A 533 25.89 -10.52 -3.29
CA GLY A 533 24.89 -9.87 -4.13
C GLY A 533 25.13 -8.39 -4.43
N VAL A 534 26.04 -7.71 -3.71
CA VAL A 534 26.24 -6.26 -3.86
C VAL A 534 27.53 -5.97 -4.61
N MET A 535 27.43 -5.34 -5.79
CA MET A 535 28.59 -5.01 -6.62
C MET A 535 29.53 -4.07 -5.86
N THR A 536 30.77 -4.50 -5.63
CA THR A 536 31.80 -3.71 -4.96
C THR A 536 32.11 -2.42 -5.74
N ARG A 537 32.55 -1.39 -5.03
CA ARG A 537 32.87 -0.07 -5.61
C ARG A 537 33.85 -0.14 -6.80
N ALA A 538 34.77 -1.11 -6.79
CA ALA A 538 35.66 -1.41 -7.90
C ALA A 538 34.88 -1.91 -9.13
N GLN A 539 33.94 -2.84 -8.96
CA GLN A 539 33.10 -3.35 -10.04
C GLN A 539 32.10 -2.30 -10.57
N LEU A 540 31.61 -1.41 -9.71
CA LEU A 540 30.79 -0.25 -10.11
C LEU A 540 31.59 0.78 -10.93
N LYS A 541 32.85 1.02 -10.57
CA LYS A 541 33.77 1.87 -11.35
C LYS A 541 34.15 1.21 -12.68
N GLU A 542 34.38 -0.10 -12.69
CA GLU A 542 34.64 -0.89 -13.90
C GLU A 542 33.44 -0.81 -14.87
N LYS A 543 32.22 -1.04 -14.37
CA LYS A 543 30.99 -0.89 -15.18
C LYS A 543 30.73 0.54 -15.64
N SER A 544 30.95 1.53 -14.78
CA SER A 544 30.82 2.94 -15.19
C SER A 544 31.83 3.31 -16.27
N LYS A 545 33.06 2.80 -16.19
CA LYS A 545 34.08 2.98 -17.21
C LYS A 545 33.70 2.29 -18.52
N GLN A 546 33.18 1.06 -18.46
CA GLN A 546 32.68 0.33 -19.63
C GLN A 546 31.49 1.06 -20.30
N ILE A 547 30.56 1.62 -19.53
CA ILE A 547 29.44 2.42 -20.06
C ILE A 547 29.93 3.70 -20.73
N VAL A 548 30.90 4.40 -20.14
CA VAL A 548 31.49 5.61 -20.74
C VAL A 548 32.28 5.28 -22.01
N GLU A 549 32.97 4.14 -22.04
CA GLU A 549 33.68 3.66 -23.23
C GLU A 549 32.72 3.20 -24.35
N GLU A 550 31.60 2.55 -24.01
CA GLU A 550 30.53 2.26 -24.97
C GLU A 550 29.90 3.53 -25.52
N HIS A 551 29.59 4.51 -24.67
CA HIS A 551 29.07 5.80 -25.12
C HIS A 551 30.07 6.54 -26.02
N ARG A 552 31.38 6.47 -25.72
CA ARG A 552 32.43 6.99 -26.61
C ARG A 552 32.53 6.20 -27.93
N ARG A 553 32.35 4.89 -27.92
CA ARG A 553 32.30 4.07 -29.15
C ARG A 553 31.08 4.40 -30.00
N ILE A 554 29.91 4.58 -29.39
CA ILE A 554 28.68 4.98 -30.07
C ILE A 554 28.82 6.39 -30.68
N LEU A 555 29.45 7.32 -29.96
CA LEU A 555 29.81 8.65 -30.49
C LEU A 555 30.82 8.58 -31.64
N LYS A 556 31.83 7.73 -31.56
CA LYS A 556 32.78 7.52 -32.68
C LYS A 556 32.14 6.85 -33.89
N MET A 557 31.16 5.96 -33.67
CA MET A 557 30.37 5.34 -34.73
C MET A 557 29.36 6.31 -35.34
N SER A 558 28.90 7.33 -34.61
CA SER A 558 28.02 8.37 -35.14
C SER A 558 28.77 9.49 -35.88
N GLU A 559 30.05 9.70 -35.57
CA GLU A 559 30.97 10.57 -36.33
C GLU A 559 31.51 9.91 -37.61
N LEU A 560 31.48 8.58 -37.68
CA LEU A 560 31.73 7.78 -38.89
C LEU A 560 30.39 7.30 -39.48
N GLY A 561 29.53 8.24 -39.89
CA GLY A 561 28.40 7.94 -40.77
C GLY A 561 28.84 7.88 -42.25
N PRO A 562 28.10 7.15 -43.08
CA PRO A 562 28.54 6.18 -44.10
C PRO A 562 29.68 6.58 -45.04
#